data_AF-A0A256GWE1-F1
#
_entry.id   AF-A0A256GWE1-F1
#
_cell.length_a   1.000
_cell.length_b   1.000
_cell.length_c   1.000
_cell.angle_alpha   90.00
_cell.angle_beta   90.00
_cell.angle_gamma   90.00
#
_symmetry.space_group_name_H-M   'P 1'
#
loop_
_entity.id
_entity.type
_entity.pdbx_description
1 polymer ?
#
loop_
_entity_poly.entity_id
_entity_poly.type
_entity_poly.pdbx_seq_one_letter_code
_entity_poly.pdbx_strand_id
1 'polypeptide(L)' 'MTKILPVLLVLLMGLHIIKPLGLPGLKQRGDFWKIAVIAILIMALAVGFHLHEG' A
#
# COMPACT_ATOMS: atom_id res chain seq x y z
N MET A 1 -0.47 -18.78 6.31
CA MET A 1 0.45 -18.07 5.39
C MET A 1 -0.33 -17.44 4.23
N THR A 2 -1.27 -16.53 4.53
CA THR A 2 -2.14 -15.93 3.50
C THR A 2 -1.36 -14.86 2.74
N LYS A 3 -0.74 -15.23 1.61
CA LYS A 3 0.02 -14.31 0.73
C LYS A 3 -0.89 -13.43 -0.14
N ILE A 4 -2.12 -13.17 0.31
CA ILE A 4 -3.12 -12.39 -0.42
C ILE A 4 -2.76 -10.90 -0.42
N LEU A 5 -2.17 -10.39 0.66
CA LEU A 5 -1.82 -8.97 0.79
C LEU A 5 -0.93 -8.45 -0.36
N PRO A 6 0.22 -9.09 -0.72
CA PRO A 6 1.04 -8.61 -1.83
C PRO A 6 0.32 -8.69 -3.18
N VAL A 7 -0.54 -9.70 -3.40
CA VAL A 7 -1.34 -9.81 -4.63
C VAL A 7 -2.35 -8.66 -4.73
N LEU A 8 -3.06 -8.36 -3.64
CA LEU A 8 -3.99 -7.23 -3.58
C LEU A 8 -3.29 -5.88 -3.80
N LEU A 9 -2.10 -5.70 -3.22
CA LEU A 9 -1.30 -4.49 -3.41
C LEU A 9 -0.94 -4.25 -4.86
N VAL A 10 -0.44 -5.28 -5.55
CA VAL A 10 -0.10 -5.18 -6.98
C VAL A 10 -1.34 -4.91 -7.82
N LEU A 11 -2.47 -5.55 -7.52
CA LEU A 11 -3.75 -5.27 -8.20
C LEU A 11 -4.20 -3.82 -8.00
N LEU A 12 -4.07 -3.28 -6.78
CA LEU A 12 -4.47 -1.92 -6.45
C LEU A 12 -3.57 -0.88 -7.15
N MET A 13 -2.27 -1.16 -7.22
CA MET A 13 -1.30 -0.36 -7.99
C MET A 13 -1.58 -0.43 -9.49
N GLY A 14 -1.89 -1.61 -10.02
CA GLY A 14 -2.27 -1.80 -11.43
C GLY A 14 -3.55 -1.05 -11.79
N LEU A 15 -4.57 -1.10 -10.92
CA LEU A 15 -5.81 -0.34 -11.08
C LEU A 15 -5.53 1.16 -11.08
N HIS A 16 -4.63 1.64 -10.21
CA HIS A 16 -4.22 3.04 -10.14
C HIS A 16 -3.53 3.52 -11.42
N ILE A 17 -2.76 2.65 -12.08
CA ILE A 17 -2.14 2.94 -13.37
C ILE A 17 -3.20 3.09 -14.46
N ILE A 18 -4.25 2.27 -14.48
CA ILE A 18 -5.34 2.33 -15.47
C ILE A 18 -6.21 3.58 -15.25
N LYS A 19 -6.63 3.81 -14.00
CA LYS A 19 -7.44 4.96 -13.61
C LYS A 19 -6.90 5.53 -12.29
N PRO A 20 -6.36 6.76 -12.28
CA PRO A 20 -5.92 7.37 -11.04
C PRO A 20 -7.12 7.53 -10.10
N LEU A 21 -6.92 7.11 -8.85
CA LEU A 21 -7.96 7.11 -7.81
C LEU A 21 -8.41 8.52 -7.42
N GLY A 22 -7.68 9.58 -7.81
CA GLY A 22 -8.08 10.97 -7.62
C GLY A 22 -7.99 11.46 -6.17
N LEU A 23 -7.45 10.64 -5.27
CA LEU A 23 -7.23 11.00 -3.87
C LEU A 23 -6.13 12.06 -3.75
N PRO A 24 -6.16 12.93 -2.72
CA PRO A 24 -5.09 13.90 -2.47
C PRO A 24 -3.76 13.15 -2.26
N GLY A 25 -2.83 13.31 -3.19
CA GLY A 25 -1.54 12.59 -3.22
C GLY A 25 -1.47 11.41 -4.21
N LEU A 26 -2.59 10.96 -4.77
CA LEU A 26 -2.75 9.86 -5.74
C LEU A 26 -3.53 10.37 -6.96
N LYS A 27 -3.10 11.53 -7.48
CA LYS A 27 -3.78 12.25 -8.57
C LYS A 27 -3.23 11.87 -9.93
N GLN A 28 -1.95 11.54 -9.99
CA GLN A 28 -1.26 11.21 -11.23
C GLN A 28 -1.01 9.70 -11.29
N ARG A 29 -1.01 9.11 -12.50
CA ARG A 29 -0.69 7.68 -12.68
C ARG A 29 0.68 7.32 -12.11
N GLY A 30 1.62 8.28 -12.15
CA GLY A 30 2.95 8.16 -11.57
C GLY A 30 2.97 8.11 -10.04
N ASP A 31 1.84 8.34 -9.35
CA ASP A 31 1.74 8.27 -7.88
C ASP A 31 1.50 6.83 -7.37
N PHE A 32 1.37 5.83 -8.25
CA PHE A 32 1.07 4.45 -7.88
C PHE A 32 2.03 3.86 -6.83
N TRP A 33 3.31 4.28 -6.83
CA TRP A 33 4.32 3.85 -5.85
C TRP A 33 3.98 4.23 -4.41
N LYS A 34 3.21 5.31 -4.21
CA LYS A 34 2.79 5.76 -2.86
C LYS A 34 1.91 4.72 -2.17
N ILE A 35 1.18 3.90 -2.93
CA ILE A 35 0.38 2.79 -2.39
C ILE A 35 1.30 1.77 -1.69
N ALA A 36 2.44 1.42 -2.30
CA ALA A 36 3.41 0.51 -1.72
C ALA A 36 4.09 1.13 -0.47
N VAL A 37 4.46 2.41 -0.54
CA VAL A 37 5.07 3.12 0.60
C VAL A 37 4.12 3.12 1.80
N ILE A 38 2.84 3.45 1.59
CA ILE A 38 1.83 3.44 2.67
C ILE A 38 1.69 2.04 3.27
N ALA A 39 1.62 1.00 2.44
CA ALA A 39 1.51 -0.36 2.94
C ALA A 39 2.73 -0.81 3.75
N ILE A 40 3.94 -0.45 3.32
CA ILE A 40 5.18 -0.71 4.07
C ILE A 40 5.14 0.02 5.42
N LEU A 41 4.70 1.29 5.43
CA LEU A 41 4.57 2.08 6.65
C LEU A 41 3.60 1.46 7.64
N ILE A 42 2.41 1.03 7.18
CA ILE A 42 1.41 0.35 8.02
C ILE A 42 1.98 -0.96 8.58
N MET A 43 2.66 -1.75 7.75
CA MET A 43 3.29 -2.99 8.18
C MET A 43 4.39 -2.76 9.22
N ALA A 44 5.24 -1.75 9.01
CA ALA A 44 6.29 -1.37 9.94
C ALA A 44 5.71 -0.92 11.30
N LEU A 45 4.62 -0.14 11.28
CA LEU A 45 3.91 0.26 12.49
C LEU A 45 3.26 -0.94 13.19
N ALA A 46 2.62 -1.84 12.44
CA ALA A 46 2.01 -3.05 13.01
C ALA A 46 3.06 -3.96 13.68
N VAL A 47 4.22 -4.15 13.04
CA VAL A 47 5.33 -4.90 13.63
C VAL A 47 5.91 -4.16 14.82
N GLY A 48 6.16 -2.86 14.72
CA GLY A 48 6.68 -2.06 15.82
C GLY A 48 5.77 -2.07 17.04
N PHE A 49 4.45 -2.02 16.82
CA PHE A 49 3.44 -2.13 17.87
C PHE A 49 3.46 -3.52 18.51
N HIS A 50 3.51 -4.57 17.69
CA HIS A 50 3.63 -5.94 18.20
C HIS A 50 4.91 -6.16 19.04
N LEU A 51 6.03 -5.53 18.66
CA LEU A 51 7.27 -5.56 19.43
C LEU A 51 7.22 -4.74 20.72
N HIS A 52 6.34 -3.74 20.80
CA HIS A 52 6.16 -2.93 22.00
C HIS A 52 5.29 -3.64 23.06
N GLU A 53 4.32 -4.45 22.63
CA GLU A 53 3.42 -5.21 23.50
C GLU A 53 3.98 -6.58 23.95
N GLY A 54 5.10 -7.03 23.36
CA GLY A 54 5.70 -8.35 23.56
C GLY A 54 6.77 -8.44 24.65
#